data_AF-A0A530AHH4-F1
#
_entry.id   AF-A0A530AHH4-F1
#
_cell.length_a   1.000
_cell.length_b   1.000
_cell.length_c   1.000
_cell.angle_alpha   90.00
_cell.angle_beta   90.00
_cell.angle_gamma   90.00
#
_symmetry.space_group_name_H-M   'P 1'
#
loop_
_entity.id
_entity.type
_entity.pdbx_description
1 polymer ?
#
loop_
_entity_poly.entity_id
_entity_poly.type
_entity_poly.pdbx_seq_one_letter_code
_entity_poly.pdbx_strand_id
1 'polypeptide(L)'
;LFLRDVQARVQNVLRMADYLAPKYHVVVANPPYMGGKGMNPRLGDFAKATYPDSKSDLYAMFIERGILLTVEFGYASMVSMHAWMFLSSFEKLRRYIFGDATVVSMAHLGARAFDSIGGEVVATTAFTLKNTSSKMKGVYLRLIGGQNEKE
;
A
#
# COMPACT_ATOMS: atom_id res chain seq x y z
N LEU A 1 8.49 -15.18 43.84
CA LEU A 1 7.20 -15.91 43.68
C LEU A 1 6.07 -15.04 43.10
N PHE A 2 5.88 -13.79 43.56
CA PHE A 2 4.74 -12.91 43.22
C PHE A 2 4.55 -12.53 41.74
N LEU A 3 5.57 -12.72 40.89
CA LEU A 3 5.51 -12.37 39.46
C LEU A 3 5.03 -13.52 38.56
N ARG A 4 4.96 -14.76 39.07
CA ARG A 4 4.64 -15.93 38.26
C ARG A 4 3.21 -15.89 37.72
N ASP A 5 2.25 -15.53 38.56
CA ASP A 5 0.84 -15.45 38.18
C ASP A 5 0.56 -14.26 37.26
N VAL A 6 1.25 -13.14 37.50
CA VAL A 6 1.20 -11.96 36.63
C VAL A 6 1.77 -12.30 35.25
N GLN A 7 2.92 -12.96 35.18
CA GLN A 7 3.53 -13.41 33.93
C GLN A 7 2.61 -14.37 33.17
N ALA A 8 1.96 -15.33 33.85
CA ALA A 8 1.02 -16.25 33.22
C ALA A 8 -0.19 -15.52 32.61
N ARG A 9 -0.74 -14.53 33.32
CA ARG A 9 -1.85 -13.69 32.81
C ARG A 9 -1.42 -12.87 31.59
N VAL A 10 -0.22 -12.28 31.62
CA VAL A 10 0.34 -11.54 30.47
C VAL A 10 0.47 -12.46 29.25
N GLN A 11 1.01 -13.67 29.41
CA GLN A 11 1.13 -14.64 28.32
C GLN A 11 -0.24 -15.05 27.74
N ASN A 12 -1.27 -15.17 28.57
CA ASN A 12 -2.64 -15.43 28.09
C ASN A 12 -3.18 -14.26 27.26
N VAL A 13 -3.04 -13.03 27.75
CA VAL A 13 -3.49 -11.83 27.04
C VAL A 13 -2.74 -11.65 25.72
N LEU A 14 -1.42 -11.88 25.69
CA LEU A 14 -0.64 -11.81 24.47
C LEU A 14 -1.10 -12.83 23.42
N ARG A 15 -1.42 -14.06 23.83
CA ARG A 15 -2.00 -15.05 22.92
C ARG A 15 -3.37 -14.62 22.39
N MET A 16 -4.24 -14.11 23.26
CA MET A 16 -5.54 -13.58 22.83
C MET A 16 -5.39 -12.43 21.83
N ALA A 17 -4.47 -11.49 22.12
CA ALA A 17 -4.16 -10.39 21.23
C ALA A 17 -3.62 -10.89 19.88
N ASP A 18 -2.76 -11.91 19.86
CA ASP A 18 -2.23 -12.50 18.62
C ASP A 18 -3.31 -13.19 17.78
N TYR A 19 -4.30 -13.85 18.40
CA TYR A 19 -5.45 -14.43 17.69
C TYR A 19 -6.42 -13.37 17.16
N LEU A 20 -6.56 -12.25 17.87
CA LEU A 20 -7.43 -11.14 17.47
C LEU A 20 -6.74 -10.16 16.52
N ALA A 21 -5.41 -10.22 16.42
CA ALA A 21 -4.64 -9.42 15.50
C ALA A 21 -4.94 -9.86 14.07
N PRO A 22 -5.37 -8.93 13.19
CA PRO A 22 -5.60 -9.28 11.80
C PRO A 22 -4.29 -9.72 11.13
N LYS A 23 -4.27 -10.94 10.60
CA LYS A 23 -3.17 -11.51 9.82
C LYS A 23 -3.67 -11.78 8.41
N TYR A 24 -3.23 -10.98 7.44
CA TYR A 24 -3.70 -11.11 6.06
C TYR A 24 -2.63 -11.76 5.19
N HIS A 25 -2.98 -12.85 4.51
CA HIS A 25 -2.14 -13.40 3.44
C HIS A 25 -2.22 -12.55 2.19
N VAL A 26 -3.37 -11.91 1.96
CA VAL A 26 -3.63 -11.06 0.80
C VAL A 26 -4.42 -9.83 1.25
N VAL A 27 -3.96 -8.65 0.83
CA VAL A 27 -4.69 -7.39 0.94
C VAL A 27 -4.95 -6.86 -0.46
N VAL A 28 -6.18 -6.48 -0.76
CA VAL A 28 -6.56 -5.89 -2.06
C VAL A 28 -7.28 -4.57 -1.82
N ALA A 29 -6.93 -3.52 -2.56
CA ALA A 29 -7.57 -2.22 -2.41
C ALA A 29 -7.60 -1.39 -3.71
N ASN A 30 -8.57 -0.49 -3.81
CA ASN A 30 -8.57 0.65 -4.72
C ASN A 30 -8.61 1.92 -3.86
N PRO A 31 -7.45 2.42 -3.38
CA PRO A 31 -7.42 3.50 -2.42
C PRO A 31 -7.94 4.83 -3.00
N PRO A 32 -8.49 5.72 -2.16
CA PRO A 32 -8.87 7.06 -2.61
C PRO A 32 -7.65 7.89 -3.03
N TYR A 33 -7.81 8.70 -4.09
CA TYR A 33 -6.77 9.57 -4.62
C TYR A 33 -6.92 10.96 -4.02
N MET A 34 -6.03 11.32 -3.09
CA MET A 34 -6.13 12.57 -2.34
C MET A 34 -4.74 13.03 -1.92
N GLY A 35 -4.16 13.93 -2.71
CA GLY A 35 -2.92 14.59 -2.37
C GLY A 35 -3.03 15.38 -1.07
N GLY A 36 -1.90 15.65 -0.41
CA GLY A 36 -1.87 16.26 0.93
C GLY A 36 -2.66 17.58 1.07
N LYS A 37 -2.87 18.36 0.00
CA LYS A 37 -3.70 19.58 0.02
C LYS A 37 -5.20 19.29 0.21
N GLY A 38 -5.66 18.09 -0.13
CA GLY A 38 -7.05 17.65 0.06
C GLY A 38 -7.31 17.08 1.45
N MET A 39 -6.27 16.85 2.26
CA MET A 39 -6.42 16.33 3.62
C MET A 39 -6.83 17.44 4.59
N ASN A 40 -7.86 17.20 5.39
CA ASN A 40 -8.19 18.09 6.50
C ASN A 40 -7.07 18.09 7.57
N PRO A 41 -7.02 19.06 8.50
CA PRO A 41 -5.93 19.17 9.47
C PRO A 41 -5.68 17.88 10.26
N ARG A 42 -6.75 17.23 10.73
CA ARG A 42 -6.65 15.97 11.50
C ARG A 42 -6.01 14.85 10.68
N LEU A 43 -6.42 14.67 9.43
CA LEU A 43 -5.87 13.66 8.52
C LEU A 43 -4.42 13.99 8.14
N GLY A 44 -4.12 15.27 7.88
CA GLY A 44 -2.78 15.73 7.57
C GLY A 44 -1.80 15.49 8.73
N ASP A 45 -2.23 15.71 9.97
CA ASP A 45 -1.41 15.45 11.15
C ASP A 45 -1.22 13.96 11.40
N PHE A 46 -2.28 13.16 11.22
CA PHE A 46 -2.18 11.70 11.26
C PHE A 46 -1.20 11.16 10.21
N ALA A 47 -1.27 11.66 8.97
CA ALA A 47 -0.38 11.27 7.88
C ALA A 47 1.09 11.60 8.21
N LYS A 48 1.36 12.80 8.73
CA LYS A 48 2.72 13.20 9.14
C LYS A 48 3.27 12.36 10.28
N ALA A 49 2.44 12.04 11.27
CA ALA A 49 2.84 11.30 12.46
C ALA A 49 3.02 9.81 12.21
N THR A 50 2.16 9.21 11.37
CA THR A 50 2.06 7.75 11.23
C THR A 50 2.70 7.24 9.94
N TYR A 51 2.69 8.04 8.88
CA TYR A 51 3.12 7.65 7.52
C TYR A 51 4.10 8.67 6.92
N PRO A 52 5.22 9.00 7.61
CA PRO A 52 6.08 10.11 7.22
C PRO A 52 6.69 10.01 5.82
N ASP A 53 6.80 8.78 5.29
CA ASP A 53 7.43 8.45 4.00
C ASP A 53 6.43 8.31 2.85
N SER A 54 5.14 8.22 3.15
CA SER A 54 4.05 8.07 2.17
C SER A 54 2.94 9.13 2.27
N LYS A 55 3.02 10.05 3.23
CA LYS A 55 2.06 11.15 3.50
C LYS A 55 1.74 12.09 2.34
N SER A 56 2.46 12.01 1.22
CA SER A 56 2.25 12.91 0.08
C SER A 56 0.90 12.72 -0.59
N ASP A 57 0.33 11.51 -0.53
CA ASP A 57 -1.01 11.19 -1.01
C ASP A 57 -1.63 10.06 -0.17
N LEU A 58 -2.95 10.07 -0.05
CA LEU A 58 -3.66 9.02 0.68
C LEU A 58 -3.46 7.64 0.04
N TYR A 59 -3.47 7.52 -1.30
CA TYR A 59 -3.22 6.21 -1.92
C TYR A 59 -1.83 5.67 -1.57
N ALA A 60 -0.83 6.55 -1.43
CA ALA A 60 0.53 6.16 -1.07
C ALA A 60 0.59 5.62 0.37
N MET A 61 -0.15 6.22 1.30
CA MET A 61 -0.30 5.69 2.66
C MET A 61 -0.96 4.32 2.66
N PHE A 62 -1.92 4.07 1.76
CA PHE A 62 -2.53 2.75 1.61
C PHE A 62 -1.56 1.72 1.07
N ILE A 63 -0.64 2.06 0.16
CA ILE A 63 0.40 1.15 -0.32
C ILE A 63 1.25 0.64 0.85
N GLU A 64 1.77 1.57 1.67
CA GLU A 64 2.54 1.24 2.86
C GLU A 64 1.71 0.40 3.85
N ARG A 65 0.48 0.84 4.14
CA ARG A 65 -0.41 0.12 5.06
C ARG A 65 -0.77 -1.28 4.56
N GLY A 66 -0.94 -1.47 3.25
CA GLY A 66 -1.26 -2.77 2.67
C GLY A 66 -0.15 -3.78 2.92
N ILE A 67 1.12 -3.37 2.77
CA ILE A 67 2.28 -4.21 3.10
C ILE A 67 2.31 -4.51 4.60
N LEU A 68 2.14 -3.50 5.46
CA LEU A 68 2.15 -3.68 6.93
C LEU A 68 1.02 -4.59 7.46
N LEU A 69 -0.10 -4.68 6.74
CA LEU A 69 -1.21 -5.58 7.08
C LEU A 69 -0.95 -7.03 6.66
N THR A 70 -0.06 -7.25 5.69
CA THR A 70 0.24 -8.60 5.23
C THR A 70 1.23 -9.31 6.15
N VAL A 71 1.05 -10.62 6.32
CA VAL A 71 2.08 -11.48 6.92
C VAL A 71 3.33 -11.52 6.03
N GLU A 72 4.45 -11.99 6.58
CA GLU A 72 5.65 -12.26 5.77
C GLU A 72 5.30 -13.19 4.61
N PHE A 73 5.84 -12.91 3.43
CA PHE A 73 5.52 -13.60 2.16
C PHE A 73 4.08 -13.42 1.64
N GLY A 74 3.23 -12.66 2.35
CA GLY A 74 1.91 -12.26 1.88
C GLY A 74 1.96 -11.24 0.73
N TYR A 75 0.79 -10.88 0.21
CA TYR A 75 0.66 -10.03 -0.99
C TYR A 75 -0.26 -8.84 -0.76
N ALA A 76 0.17 -7.66 -1.16
CA ALA A 76 -0.66 -6.46 -1.25
C ALA A 76 -0.85 -6.09 -2.72
N SER A 77 -2.09 -6.12 -3.20
CA SER A 77 -2.41 -5.76 -4.59
C SER A 77 -3.31 -4.54 -4.63
N MET A 78 -2.98 -3.55 -5.44
CA MET A 78 -3.74 -2.31 -5.49
C MET A 78 -3.86 -1.78 -6.90
N VAL A 79 -4.96 -1.07 -7.14
CA VAL A 79 -5.05 -0.10 -8.23
C VAL A 79 -4.80 1.28 -7.63
N SER A 80 -3.85 2.02 -8.18
CA SER A 80 -3.54 3.39 -7.74
C SER A 80 -3.14 4.30 -8.90
N MET A 81 -2.92 5.58 -8.61
CA MET A 81 -2.23 6.47 -9.54
C MET A 81 -0.78 6.02 -9.74
N HIS A 82 -0.26 6.16 -10.95
CA HIS A 82 1.08 5.71 -11.33
C HIS A 82 2.21 6.67 -10.89
N ALA A 83 1.84 7.85 -10.36
CA ALA A 83 2.75 8.94 -10.02
C ALA A 83 3.78 8.56 -8.94
N TRP A 84 3.45 7.62 -8.05
CA TRP A 84 4.39 7.12 -7.03
C TRP A 84 5.64 6.48 -7.60
N MET A 85 5.60 6.02 -8.86
CA MET A 85 6.76 5.45 -9.52
C MET A 85 7.79 6.50 -9.94
N PHE A 86 7.37 7.76 -10.15
CA PHE A 86 8.20 8.76 -10.85
C PHE A 86 8.48 10.01 -10.02
N LEU A 87 7.50 10.52 -9.27
CA LEU A 87 7.67 11.81 -8.61
C LEU A 87 8.63 11.72 -7.42
N SER A 88 9.43 12.77 -7.21
CA SER A 88 10.39 12.86 -6.10
C SER A 88 9.72 12.82 -4.72
N SER A 89 8.48 13.31 -4.61
CA SER A 89 7.69 13.26 -3.38
C SER A 89 7.48 11.84 -2.84
N PHE A 90 7.53 10.82 -3.71
CA PHE A 90 7.35 9.41 -3.35
C PHE A 90 8.66 8.63 -3.28
N GLU A 91 9.81 9.29 -3.31
CA GLU A 91 11.11 8.60 -3.26
C GLU A 91 11.30 7.78 -1.97
N LYS A 92 10.85 8.31 -0.83
CA LYS A 92 10.93 7.60 0.45
C LYS A 92 10.07 6.33 0.45
N LEU A 93 8.82 6.45 -0.01
CA LEU A 93 7.94 5.30 -0.22
C LEU A 93 8.58 4.26 -1.15
N ARG A 94 9.19 4.69 -2.27
CA ARG A 94 9.89 3.73 -3.17
C ARG A 94 11.04 3.02 -2.46
N ARG A 95 11.84 3.73 -1.66
CA ARG A 95 12.92 3.12 -0.87
C ARG A 95 12.39 2.09 0.12
N TYR A 96 11.26 2.39 0.78
CA TYR A 96 10.57 1.42 1.64
C TYR A 96 10.12 0.17 0.86
N ILE A 97 9.41 0.36 -0.26
CA ILE A 97 8.92 -0.76 -1.08
C ILE A 97 10.08 -1.63 -1.58
N PHE A 98 11.16 -1.05 -2.09
CA PHE A 98 12.28 -1.82 -2.64
C PHE A 98 13.27 -2.34 -1.57
N GLY A 99 13.18 -1.85 -0.33
CA GLY A 99 13.91 -2.39 0.80
C GLY A 99 13.27 -3.66 1.35
N ASP A 100 11.95 -3.62 1.56
CA ASP A 100 11.24 -4.60 2.37
C ASP A 100 10.23 -5.45 1.59
N ALA A 101 9.90 -5.06 0.35
CA ALA A 101 8.94 -5.75 -0.50
C ALA A 101 9.49 -6.00 -1.92
N THR A 102 8.73 -6.77 -2.70
CA THR A 102 9.05 -7.05 -4.11
C THR A 102 7.85 -6.77 -4.98
N VAL A 103 8.02 -5.98 -6.05
CA VAL A 103 6.98 -5.84 -7.08
C VAL A 103 6.96 -7.12 -7.92
N VAL A 104 5.87 -7.89 -7.81
CA VAL A 104 5.70 -9.19 -8.50
C VAL A 104 5.08 -9.00 -9.87
N SER A 105 4.09 -8.12 -9.97
CA SER A 105 3.44 -7.81 -11.22
C SER A 105 2.97 -6.36 -11.25
N MET A 106 2.87 -5.81 -12.46
CA MET A 106 2.33 -4.49 -12.71
C MET A 106 1.69 -4.41 -14.09
N ALA A 107 0.44 -3.95 -14.12
CA ALA A 107 -0.26 -3.51 -15.32
C ALA A 107 -0.30 -1.98 -15.32
N HIS A 108 0.50 -1.35 -16.18
CA HIS A 108 0.48 0.09 -16.38
C HIS A 108 -0.67 0.44 -17.35
N LEU A 109 -1.81 0.81 -16.77
CA LEU A 109 -3.05 1.10 -17.48
C LEU A 109 -3.02 2.49 -18.16
N GLY A 110 -2.33 3.45 -17.56
CA GLY A 110 -2.23 4.80 -18.12
C GLY A 110 -3.50 5.63 -17.88
N ALA A 111 -3.65 6.69 -18.66
CA ALA A 111 -4.81 7.57 -18.60
C ALA A 111 -6.04 6.87 -19.20
N ARG A 112 -7.25 7.28 -18.78
CA ARG A 112 -8.55 6.76 -19.27
C ARG A 112 -8.87 5.32 -18.89
N ALA A 113 -8.15 4.75 -17.92
CA ALA A 113 -8.48 3.44 -17.37
C ALA A 113 -9.80 3.42 -16.55
N PHE A 114 -10.26 4.59 -16.11
CA PHE A 114 -11.51 4.77 -15.39
C PHE A 114 -12.24 5.98 -15.97
N ASP A 115 -13.40 5.74 -16.61
CA ASP A 115 -14.16 6.78 -17.32
C ASP A 115 -14.75 7.81 -16.34
N SER A 116 -15.02 7.34 -15.12
CA SER A 116 -15.57 8.12 -14.01
C SER A 116 -14.60 9.16 -13.42
N ILE A 117 -13.30 9.08 -13.73
CA ILE A 117 -12.28 10.02 -13.24
C ILE A 117 -11.83 10.86 -14.45
N GLY A 118 -12.63 11.87 -14.78
CA GLY A 118 -12.46 12.67 -16.00
C GLY A 118 -11.09 13.35 -16.13
N GLY A 119 -10.46 13.15 -17.29
CA GLY A 119 -9.25 13.84 -17.74
C GLY A 119 -8.01 12.96 -17.83
N GLU A 120 -7.06 13.34 -18.68
CA GLU A 120 -5.72 12.72 -18.80
C GLU A 120 -4.88 12.81 -17.50
N VAL A 121 -5.41 13.45 -16.47
CA VAL A 121 -4.73 13.78 -15.21
C VAL A 121 -4.51 12.53 -14.34
N VAL A 122 -5.36 11.50 -14.45
CA VAL A 122 -5.28 10.30 -13.60
C VAL A 122 -4.82 9.11 -14.41
N ALA A 123 -3.51 8.97 -14.54
CA ALA A 123 -2.90 7.77 -15.08
C ALA A 123 -2.74 6.72 -13.97
N THR A 124 -3.30 5.53 -14.19
CA THR A 124 -3.38 4.48 -13.18
C THR A 124 -2.47 3.29 -13.48
N THR A 125 -2.25 2.50 -12.44
CA THR A 125 -1.51 1.24 -12.50
C THR A 125 -2.15 0.26 -11.52
N ALA A 126 -2.21 -1.01 -11.90
CA ALA A 126 -2.54 -2.10 -11.01
C ALA A 126 -1.27 -2.91 -10.74
N PHE A 127 -0.98 -3.25 -9.49
CA PHE A 127 0.26 -3.94 -9.15
C PHE A 127 0.08 -4.84 -7.93
N THR A 128 0.99 -5.80 -7.81
CA THR A 128 1.08 -6.71 -6.67
C THR A 128 2.47 -6.59 -6.05
N LEU A 129 2.51 -6.32 -4.75
CA LEU A 129 3.70 -6.35 -3.91
C LEU A 129 3.68 -7.62 -3.07
N LYS A 130 4.81 -8.32 -3.00
CA LYS A 130 5.03 -9.39 -2.03
C LYS A 130 5.76 -8.82 -0.83
N ASN A 131 5.30 -9.10 0.38
CA ASN A 131 5.89 -8.67 1.65
C ASN A 131 7.13 -9.50 2.00
N THR A 132 8.15 -9.35 1.16
CA THR A 132 9.51 -9.86 1.33
C THR A 132 10.38 -9.24 0.25
N SER A 133 11.65 -9.01 0.54
CA SER A 133 12.64 -8.68 -0.48
C SER A 133 13.07 -9.93 -1.24
N SER A 134 13.10 -9.87 -2.57
CA SER A 134 13.42 -11.01 -3.43
C SER A 134 14.15 -10.55 -4.70
N LYS A 135 15.02 -11.42 -5.22
CA LYS A 135 15.67 -11.24 -6.54
C LYS A 135 14.77 -11.68 -7.71
N MET A 136 13.52 -12.00 -7.44
CA MET A 136 12.53 -12.35 -8.46
C MET A 136 12.39 -11.19 -9.47
N LYS A 137 12.30 -11.54 -10.75
CA LYS A 137 11.92 -10.58 -11.80
C LYS A 137 10.39 -10.50 -11.85
N GLY A 138 9.84 -9.33 -11.59
CA GLY A 138 8.41 -9.07 -11.74
C GLY A 138 7.98 -9.07 -13.22
N VAL A 139 6.68 -9.20 -13.45
CA VAL A 139 6.06 -9.09 -14.78
C VAL A 139 5.46 -7.71 -14.96
N TYR A 140 5.84 -6.99 -16.01
CA TYR A 140 5.40 -5.62 -16.28
C TYR A 140 4.72 -5.54 -17.64
N LEU A 141 3.44 -5.17 -17.64
CA LEU A 141 2.61 -5.05 -18.82
C LEU A 141 2.28 -3.58 -19.05
N ARG A 142 2.56 -3.08 -20.25
CA ARG A 142 2.20 -1.72 -20.66
C ARG A 142 0.89 -1.79 -21.42
N LEU A 143 -0.20 -1.37 -20.78
CA LEU A 143 -1.59 -1.46 -21.28
C LEU A 143 -2.20 -0.08 -21.56
N ILE A 144 -1.37 0.88 -21.97
CA ILE A 144 -1.81 2.28 -22.19
C ILE A 144 -2.59 2.50 -23.50
N GLY A 145 -2.84 1.44 -24.27
CA GLY A 145 -3.50 1.52 -25.57
C GLY A 145 -5.03 1.63 -25.48
N GLY A 146 -5.62 1.32 -24.32
CA GLY A 146 -7.07 1.36 -24.11
C GLY A 146 -7.64 2.78 -24.22
N GLN A 147 -8.87 2.85 -24.72
CA GLN A 147 -9.60 4.10 -24.88
C GLN A 147 -10.55 4.42 -23.73
N ASN A 148 -11.06 3.40 -23.04
CA ASN A 148 -12.06 3.52 -21.97
C ASN A 148 -12.08 2.26 -21.08
N GLU A 149 -12.86 2.29 -20.01
CA GLU A 149 -12.97 1.18 -19.05
C GLU A 149 -13.71 -0.08 -19.55
N LYS A 150 -14.34 -0.03 -20.73
CA LYS A 150 -15.08 -1.16 -21.33
C LYS A 150 -14.25 -2.03 -22.29
N GLU A 151 -13.11 -1.52 -22.75
CA GLU A 151 -12.14 -2.25 -23.58
C GLU A 151 -11.24 -3.16 -22.74
#